data_AF-A0A6L3FAA2-F1
#
_entry.id   AF-A0A6L3FAA2-F1
#
_cell.length_a   1.000
_cell.length_b   1.000
_cell.length_c   1.000
_cell.angle_alpha   90.00
_cell.angle_beta   90.00
_cell.angle_gamma   90.00
#
_symmetry.space_group_name_H-M   'P 1'
#
loop_
_entity.id
_entity.type
_entity.pdbx_description
1 polymer ?
#
loop_
_entity_poly.entity_id
_entity_poly.type
_entity_poly.pdbx_seq_one_letter_code
_entity_poly.pdbx_strand_id
1 'polypeptide(L)'
;MNTPLLLTKIHMPAVRTEFVPRPRLVNQLTAPGKLTLICAPAGFGKTTLASCWLAQKNQQGAWLSLDESDNDLHRFFTYFTIALQQIDATVGQNVLDTLQTPNPPAAPIFLSHLINDLAQSNQQFILVLDDYHLIDTEAIHNALTFLVENQPPQLHLVILSRTEPPLPITKLRAKNQIVTIQANDLRFTRAETETFFNQAMQLGLTGDQIAQLENQTEGWVTGLQLAALSLKETSDAVTFIRRLSGHDRYIADYLVNEVISYQPQHIQEFLLQTAVLKRMNADLCNVVLGITNSQSILETLETANLFIVPLDNNRNWYRYHHLFADTLQRQLERQNPERMIDLHRAAAVWFMAHDMLPESIEHSLEAKDYERVVQHLDEIIDQILASSRFKTYLRWLNKVPQTYLTPSIALYQLFFLHEMGEFDEAAKKLRLVEDLLGPLPQDIDELDAETAVYFGILAVFKGVQKASAFAVNEALPYFSQSLELLPKELIFWRALALGANGFCHRVNGNY
;
A
#
# COMPACT_ATOMS: atom_id res chain seq x y z
N MET A 1 6.43 14.69 -48.30
CA MET A 1 6.95 15.94 -47.70
C MET A 1 7.67 15.52 -46.42
N ASN A 2 8.95 15.84 -46.25
CA ASN A 2 9.69 15.46 -45.04
C ASN A 2 9.14 16.23 -43.85
N THR A 3 8.37 15.55 -43.00
CA THR A 3 7.94 16.09 -41.72
C THR A 3 9.18 16.41 -40.90
N PRO A 4 9.34 17.64 -40.38
CA PRO A 4 10.52 18.02 -39.62
C PRO A 4 10.68 17.10 -38.40
N LEU A 5 11.89 16.57 -38.22
CA LEU A 5 12.23 15.70 -37.09
C LEU A 5 12.64 16.54 -35.88
N LEU A 6 12.15 16.15 -34.71
CA LEU A 6 12.46 16.79 -33.45
C LEU A 6 13.68 16.11 -32.82
N LEU A 7 14.87 16.65 -33.08
CA LEU A 7 16.13 16.06 -32.62
C LEU A 7 16.26 16.00 -31.10
N THR A 8 15.50 16.79 -30.33
CA THR A 8 15.50 16.68 -28.85
C THR A 8 15.02 15.31 -28.36
N LYS A 9 14.28 14.55 -29.17
CA LYS A 9 13.84 13.19 -28.83
C LYS A 9 15.00 12.18 -28.78
N ILE A 10 16.05 12.43 -29.54
CA ILE A 10 17.22 11.54 -29.62
C ILE A 10 18.35 11.92 -28.64
N HIS A 11 18.15 12.98 -27.85
CA HIS A 11 19.12 13.39 -26.85
C HIS A 11 18.87 12.68 -25.53
N MET A 12 19.93 12.06 -25.00
CA MET A 12 19.91 11.50 -23.65
C MET A 12 19.65 12.63 -22.62
N PRO A 13 18.69 12.44 -21.69
CA PRO A 13 18.46 13.38 -20.62
C PRO A 13 19.71 13.62 -19.76
N ALA A 14 19.92 14.87 -19.34
CA ALA A 14 21.07 15.22 -18.52
C ALA A 14 20.97 14.58 -17.13
N VAL A 15 22.06 13.93 -16.69
CA VAL A 15 22.19 13.40 -15.34
C VAL A 15 22.30 14.58 -14.37
N ARG A 16 21.36 14.69 -13.43
CA ARG A 16 21.40 15.73 -12.40
C ARG A 16 22.57 15.51 -11.45
N THR A 17 23.14 16.60 -10.94
CA THR A 17 24.27 16.59 -10.00
C THR A 17 23.90 15.97 -8.64
N GLU A 18 22.63 16.08 -8.22
CA GLU A 18 22.11 15.55 -6.95
C GLU A 18 21.62 14.09 -7.07
N PHE A 19 22.33 13.25 -7.82
CA PHE A 19 21.96 11.85 -8.03
C PHE A 19 22.40 10.95 -6.88
N VAL A 20 21.52 10.02 -6.49
CA VAL A 20 21.82 8.97 -5.49
C VAL A 20 22.41 7.76 -6.20
N PRO A 21 23.66 7.36 -5.92
CA PRO A 21 24.28 6.21 -6.57
C PRO A 21 23.56 4.91 -6.23
N ARG A 22 23.24 4.11 -7.27
CA ARG A 22 22.53 2.83 -7.15
C ARG A 22 23.33 1.65 -7.71
N PRO A 23 24.51 1.33 -7.12
CA PRO A 23 25.44 0.36 -7.69
C PRO A 23 24.82 -1.02 -7.90
N ARG A 24 23.88 -1.45 -7.03
CA ARG A 24 23.18 -2.74 -7.18
C ARG A 24 22.41 -2.84 -8.51
N LEU A 25 21.72 -1.77 -8.92
CA LEU A 25 20.91 -1.74 -10.14
C LEU A 25 21.81 -1.57 -11.37
N VAL A 26 22.80 -0.70 -11.27
CA VAL A 26 23.84 -0.52 -12.30
C VAL A 26 24.52 -1.86 -12.60
N ASN A 27 24.88 -2.63 -11.56
CA ASN A 27 25.50 -3.95 -11.74
C ASN A 27 24.55 -4.95 -12.42
N GLN A 28 23.25 -4.93 -12.12
CA GLN A 28 22.26 -5.75 -12.82
C GLN A 28 22.17 -5.40 -14.30
N LEU A 29 22.18 -4.10 -14.65
CA LEU A 29 22.16 -3.61 -16.03
C LEU A 29 23.40 -4.01 -16.84
N THR A 30 24.51 -4.33 -16.18
CA THR A 30 25.73 -4.79 -16.86
C THR A 30 25.73 -6.28 -17.21
N ALA A 31 24.71 -7.04 -16.82
CA ALA A 31 24.62 -8.46 -17.16
C ALA A 31 24.47 -8.65 -18.68
N PRO A 32 25.09 -9.69 -19.27
CA PRO A 32 24.99 -9.95 -20.69
C PRO A 32 23.55 -10.34 -21.05
N GLY A 33 23.03 -9.79 -22.13
CA GLY A 33 21.66 -10.05 -22.57
C GLY A 33 21.32 -9.29 -23.86
N LYS A 34 20.24 -9.71 -24.51
CA LYS A 34 19.73 -9.06 -25.70
C LYS A 34 18.92 -7.80 -25.36
N LEU A 35 18.09 -7.92 -24.32
CA LEU A 35 17.12 -6.91 -23.92
C LEU A 35 17.28 -6.59 -22.45
N THR A 36 17.22 -5.31 -22.11
CA THR A 36 16.99 -4.85 -20.75
C THR A 36 15.63 -4.17 -20.69
N LEU A 37 14.77 -4.61 -19.78
CA LEU A 37 13.45 -4.03 -19.55
C LEU A 37 13.42 -3.39 -18.16
N ILE A 38 13.25 -2.07 -18.10
CA ILE A 38 12.99 -1.34 -16.87
C ILE A 38 11.50 -0.97 -16.86
N CYS A 39 10.71 -1.71 -16.08
CA CYS A 39 9.26 -1.60 -16.05
C CYS A 39 8.78 -1.16 -14.66
N ALA A 40 8.25 0.05 -14.57
CA ALA A 40 7.74 0.61 -13.33
C ALA A 40 6.84 1.82 -13.59
N PRO A 41 5.95 2.18 -12.65
CA PRO A 41 5.09 3.35 -12.80
C PRO A 41 5.88 4.66 -12.95
N ALA A 42 5.15 5.73 -13.23
CA ALA A 42 5.72 7.08 -13.21
C ALA A 42 6.38 7.38 -11.85
N GLY A 43 7.49 8.11 -11.87
CA GLY A 43 8.14 8.56 -10.64
C GLY A 43 9.00 7.53 -9.90
N PHE A 44 9.28 6.36 -10.47
CA PHE A 44 10.23 5.39 -9.91
C PHE A 44 11.70 5.59 -10.38
N GLY A 45 11.95 6.61 -11.21
CA GLY A 45 13.31 6.96 -11.64
C GLY A 45 13.90 6.08 -12.74
N LYS A 46 13.07 5.49 -13.62
CA LYS A 46 13.50 4.67 -14.77
C LYS A 46 14.51 5.38 -15.67
N THR A 47 14.13 6.54 -16.19
CA THR A 47 14.95 7.42 -17.05
C THR A 47 16.23 7.85 -16.37
N THR A 48 16.15 8.21 -15.08
CA THR A 48 17.32 8.56 -14.27
C THR A 48 18.29 7.39 -14.14
N LEU A 49 17.80 6.18 -13.85
CA LEU A 49 18.65 4.99 -13.75
C LEU A 49 19.37 4.69 -15.07
N ALA A 50 18.65 4.70 -16.19
CA ALA A 50 19.22 4.41 -17.51
C ALA A 50 20.26 5.45 -17.94
N SER A 51 19.96 6.74 -17.80
CA SER A 51 20.89 7.84 -18.11
C SER A 51 22.15 7.78 -17.23
N CYS A 52 22.02 7.48 -15.93
CA CYS A 52 23.16 7.33 -15.03
C CYS A 52 24.03 6.13 -15.40
N TRP A 53 23.43 5.01 -15.77
CA TRP A 53 24.16 3.82 -16.19
C TRP A 53 24.97 4.07 -17.46
N LEU A 54 24.38 4.72 -18.46
CA LEU A 54 25.08 5.11 -19.70
C LEU A 54 26.24 6.09 -19.42
N ALA A 55 26.00 7.10 -18.58
CA ALA A 55 27.01 8.09 -18.22
C ALA A 55 28.22 7.46 -17.50
N GLN A 56 27.99 6.50 -16.58
CA GLN A 56 29.08 5.83 -15.84
C GLN A 56 29.95 4.93 -16.72
N LYS A 57 29.36 4.32 -17.75
CA LYS A 57 30.10 3.44 -18.66
C LYS A 57 30.93 4.20 -19.69
N ASN A 58 30.80 5.53 -19.77
CA ASN A 58 31.34 6.36 -20.85
C ASN A 58 31.01 5.78 -22.24
N GLN A 59 29.90 5.04 -22.32
CA GLN A 59 29.45 4.34 -23.51
C GLN A 59 28.63 5.32 -24.35
N GLN A 60 28.88 5.32 -25.67
CA GLN A 60 28.01 6.00 -26.62
C GLN A 60 26.71 5.21 -26.71
N GLY A 61 25.73 5.59 -25.88
CA GLY A 61 24.36 5.08 -25.96
C GLY A 61 23.52 5.98 -26.86
N ALA A 62 22.74 5.37 -27.73
CA ALA A 62 21.68 6.04 -28.48
C ALA A 62 20.44 6.13 -27.59
N TRP A 63 19.74 7.26 -27.67
CA TRP A 63 18.50 7.50 -26.92
C TRP A 63 17.37 7.81 -27.88
N LEU A 64 16.17 7.35 -27.56
CA LEU A 64 14.94 7.71 -28.25
C LEU A 64 13.81 7.84 -27.23
N SER A 65 13.37 9.07 -27.00
CA SER A 65 12.19 9.37 -26.18
C SER A 65 10.95 9.28 -27.06
N LEU A 66 10.00 8.42 -26.70
CA LEU A 66 8.80 8.16 -27.49
C LEU A 66 7.63 9.04 -27.03
N ASP A 67 6.73 9.35 -27.97
CA ASP A 67 5.43 9.99 -27.70
C ASP A 67 4.33 9.35 -28.55
N GLU A 68 3.07 9.74 -28.33
CA GLU A 68 1.91 9.19 -29.04
C GLU A 68 2.01 9.32 -30.57
N SER A 69 2.76 10.32 -31.08
CA SER A 69 2.93 10.54 -32.52
C SER A 69 3.81 9.48 -33.19
N ASP A 70 4.58 8.72 -32.41
CA ASP A 70 5.47 7.66 -32.92
C ASP A 70 4.75 6.33 -33.13
N ASN A 71 3.41 6.29 -33.03
CA ASN A 71 2.60 5.15 -33.45
C ASN A 71 2.56 4.97 -34.99
N ASP A 72 3.09 5.94 -35.75
CA ASP A 72 3.39 5.74 -37.16
C ASP A 72 4.68 4.91 -37.35
N LEU A 73 4.56 3.75 -38.00
CA LEU A 73 5.66 2.81 -38.21
C LEU A 73 6.88 3.46 -38.88
N HIS A 74 6.66 4.33 -39.87
CA HIS A 74 7.74 4.97 -40.60
C HIS A 74 8.48 5.99 -39.76
N ARG A 75 7.74 6.83 -39.04
CA ARG A 75 8.29 7.80 -38.10
C ARG A 75 9.08 7.10 -36.99
N PHE A 76 8.52 6.03 -36.39
CA PHE A 76 9.18 5.25 -35.36
C PHE A 76 10.56 4.77 -35.83
N PHE A 77 10.60 4.06 -36.96
CA PHE A 77 11.86 3.52 -37.47
C PHE A 77 12.80 4.58 -38.05
N THR A 78 12.29 5.73 -38.49
CA THR A 78 13.12 6.88 -38.86
C THR A 78 13.88 7.40 -37.65
N TYR A 79 13.21 7.66 -36.53
CA TYR A 79 13.90 8.08 -35.29
C TYR A 79 14.80 6.98 -34.73
N PHE A 80 14.37 5.73 -34.79
CA PHE A 80 15.15 4.57 -34.36
C PHE A 80 16.49 4.51 -35.10
N THR A 81 16.47 4.61 -36.43
CA THR A 81 17.68 4.58 -37.26
C THR A 81 18.55 5.82 -37.03
N ILE A 82 17.96 7.01 -36.93
CA ILE A 82 18.71 8.25 -36.66
C ILE A 82 19.38 8.23 -35.28
N ALA A 83 18.73 7.63 -34.28
CA ALA A 83 19.33 7.43 -32.96
C ALA A 83 20.57 6.53 -33.04
N LEU A 84 20.51 5.43 -33.79
CA LEU A 84 21.66 4.55 -34.01
C LEU A 84 22.80 5.25 -34.78
N GLN A 85 22.45 6.13 -35.72
CA GLN A 85 23.43 6.93 -36.47
C GLN A 85 24.24 7.91 -35.61
N GLN A 86 23.80 8.21 -34.38
CA GLN A 86 24.60 8.98 -33.42
C GLN A 86 25.86 8.23 -32.97
N ILE A 87 25.86 6.89 -33.05
CA ILE A 87 26.99 6.04 -32.72
C ILE A 87 27.83 5.78 -33.97
N ASP A 88 27.17 5.35 -35.05
CA ASP A 88 27.81 5.05 -36.33
C ASP A 88 26.95 5.57 -37.49
N ALA A 89 27.39 6.67 -38.10
CA ALA A 89 26.68 7.36 -39.17
C ALA A 89 26.44 6.48 -40.42
N THR A 90 27.15 5.36 -40.57
CA THR A 90 27.01 4.47 -41.73
C THR A 90 25.84 3.49 -41.60
N VAL A 91 25.32 3.28 -40.39
CA VAL A 91 24.25 2.31 -40.13
C VAL A 91 22.90 2.81 -40.66
N GLY A 92 22.17 1.95 -41.35
CA GLY A 92 20.76 2.16 -41.66
C GLY A 92 20.48 3.23 -42.74
N GLN A 93 21.49 3.66 -43.50
CA GLN A 93 21.28 4.62 -44.60
C GLN A 93 20.26 4.10 -45.63
N ASN A 94 20.37 2.83 -46.02
CA ASN A 94 19.43 2.16 -46.91
C ASN A 94 18.01 2.09 -46.33
N VAL A 95 17.90 2.00 -45.00
CA VAL A 95 16.61 1.93 -44.30
C VAL A 95 15.92 3.28 -44.36
N LEU A 96 16.63 4.38 -44.12
CA LEU A 96 16.07 5.73 -44.24
C LEU A 96 15.58 6.02 -45.66
N ASP A 97 16.38 5.65 -46.67
CA ASP A 97 15.99 5.83 -48.08
C ASP A 97 14.75 4.99 -48.42
N THR A 98 14.68 3.77 -47.90
CA THR A 98 13.55 2.85 -48.08
C THR A 98 12.28 3.39 -47.42
N LEU A 99 12.37 3.94 -46.21
CA LEU A 99 11.25 4.52 -45.45
C LEU A 99 10.70 5.81 -46.09
N GLN A 100 11.49 6.49 -46.93
CA GLN A 100 11.04 7.67 -47.68
C GLN A 100 10.29 7.33 -48.98
N THR A 101 10.24 6.05 -49.37
CA THR A 101 9.50 5.64 -50.57
C THR A 101 7.98 5.66 -50.34
N PRO A 102 7.15 5.90 -51.38
CA PRO A 102 5.70 5.98 -51.23
C PRO A 102 5.03 4.66 -50.81
N ASN A 103 5.70 3.53 -51.04
CA ASN A 103 5.21 2.21 -50.68
C ASN A 103 6.39 1.37 -50.12
N PRO A 104 6.78 1.65 -48.87
CA PRO A 104 7.91 0.99 -48.25
C PRO A 104 7.62 -0.51 -48.06
N PRO A 105 8.65 -1.37 -48.19
CA PRO A 105 8.52 -2.80 -47.96
C PRO A 105 8.13 -3.10 -46.50
N ALA A 106 7.58 -4.29 -46.29
CA ALA A 106 7.18 -4.76 -44.96
C ALA A 106 8.36 -4.73 -43.97
N ALA A 107 8.03 -4.50 -42.68
CA ALA A 107 9.02 -4.31 -41.61
C ALA A 107 10.18 -5.33 -41.56
N PRO A 108 9.96 -6.64 -41.71
CA PRO A 108 11.04 -7.62 -41.68
C PRO A 108 12.12 -7.41 -42.76
N ILE A 109 11.77 -6.84 -43.92
CA ILE A 109 12.70 -6.64 -45.03
C ILE A 109 13.69 -5.54 -44.68
N PHE A 110 13.20 -4.33 -44.36
CA PHE A 110 14.11 -3.23 -44.02
C PHE A 110 14.83 -3.47 -42.69
N LEU A 111 14.23 -4.18 -41.73
CA LEU A 111 14.90 -4.56 -40.50
C LEU A 111 16.02 -5.57 -40.73
N SER A 112 15.87 -6.48 -41.68
CA SER A 112 16.94 -7.41 -42.05
C SER A 112 18.17 -6.67 -42.61
N HIS A 113 17.96 -5.60 -43.39
CA HIS A 113 19.04 -4.70 -43.80
C HIS A 113 19.68 -4.00 -42.59
N LEU A 114 18.89 -3.43 -41.68
CA LEU A 114 19.41 -2.79 -40.46
C LEU A 114 20.23 -3.76 -39.59
N ILE A 115 19.74 -4.98 -39.41
CA ILE A 115 20.40 -6.03 -38.62
C ILE A 115 21.74 -6.40 -39.24
N ASN A 116 21.79 -6.53 -40.57
CA ASN A 116 23.03 -6.83 -41.28
C ASN A 116 24.04 -5.68 -41.19
N ASP A 117 23.59 -4.42 -41.31
CA ASP A 117 24.45 -3.25 -41.13
C ASP A 117 25.06 -3.23 -39.71
N LEU A 118 24.23 -3.45 -38.68
CA LEU A 118 24.66 -3.54 -37.29
C LEU A 118 25.64 -4.70 -37.05
N ALA A 119 25.41 -5.85 -37.68
CA ALA A 119 26.28 -7.03 -37.55
C ALA A 119 27.66 -6.81 -38.21
N GLN A 120 27.75 -5.94 -39.22
CA GLN A 120 28.99 -5.60 -39.91
C GLN A 120 29.76 -4.46 -39.24
N SER A 121 29.12 -3.67 -38.37
CA SER A 121 29.80 -2.61 -37.63
C SER A 121 30.72 -3.18 -36.55
N ASN A 122 31.83 -2.47 -36.31
CA ASN A 122 32.78 -2.77 -35.25
C ASN A 122 32.40 -2.11 -33.91
N GLN A 123 31.36 -1.28 -33.90
CA GLN A 123 30.88 -0.58 -32.71
C GLN A 123 29.87 -1.44 -31.94
N GLN A 124 29.73 -1.15 -30.64
CA GLN A 124 28.66 -1.68 -29.79
C GLN A 124 27.55 -0.63 -29.71
N PHE A 125 26.31 -1.05 -29.95
CA PHE A 125 25.13 -0.20 -29.98
C PHE A 125 24.27 -0.49 -28.76
N ILE A 126 24.12 0.50 -27.89
CA ILE A 126 23.11 0.47 -26.83
C ILE A 126 22.03 1.46 -27.23
N LEU A 127 20.81 1.00 -27.45
CA LEU A 127 19.68 1.87 -27.76
C LEU A 127 18.67 1.86 -26.63
N VAL A 128 18.39 3.04 -26.06
CA VAL A 128 17.35 3.23 -25.05
C VAL A 128 16.08 3.75 -25.72
N LEU A 129 14.99 3.02 -25.57
CA LEU A 129 13.63 3.45 -25.88
C LEU A 129 12.98 3.91 -24.58
N ASP A 130 12.81 5.23 -24.40
CA ASP A 130 12.12 5.80 -23.25
C ASP A 130 10.63 5.97 -23.54
N ASP A 131 9.81 5.77 -22.51
CA ASP A 131 8.35 5.87 -22.55
C ASP A 131 7.64 4.96 -23.57
N TYR A 132 8.13 3.72 -23.74
CA TYR A 132 7.59 2.76 -24.73
C TYR A 132 6.10 2.40 -24.55
N HIS A 133 5.55 2.50 -23.34
CA HIS A 133 4.12 2.35 -23.07
C HIS A 133 3.19 3.29 -23.89
N LEU A 134 3.71 4.34 -24.52
CA LEU A 134 2.94 5.22 -25.41
C LEU A 134 2.75 4.63 -26.82
N ILE A 135 3.44 3.54 -27.13
CA ILE A 135 3.28 2.81 -28.39
C ILE A 135 2.21 1.74 -28.22
N ASP A 136 1.13 1.83 -28.98
CA ASP A 136 0.00 0.88 -29.00
C ASP A 136 -0.10 0.09 -30.30
N THR A 137 0.67 0.49 -31.32
CA THR A 137 0.52 -0.03 -32.67
C THR A 137 1.17 -1.41 -32.84
N GLU A 138 0.35 -2.43 -33.13
CA GLU A 138 0.77 -3.83 -33.25
C GLU A 138 1.90 -4.04 -34.27
N ALA A 139 1.89 -3.29 -35.38
CA ALA A 139 2.93 -3.36 -36.39
C ALA A 139 4.33 -3.02 -35.85
N ILE A 140 4.42 -2.05 -34.93
CA ILE A 140 5.69 -1.66 -34.29
C ILE A 140 6.13 -2.77 -33.31
N HIS A 141 5.20 -3.32 -32.54
CA HIS A 141 5.48 -4.42 -31.60
C HIS A 141 5.98 -5.68 -32.33
N ASN A 142 5.34 -6.03 -33.44
CA ASN A 142 5.75 -7.16 -34.29
C ASN A 142 7.13 -6.92 -34.91
N ALA A 143 7.39 -5.69 -35.36
CA ALA A 143 8.68 -5.30 -35.92
C ALA A 143 9.82 -5.34 -34.87
N LEU A 144 9.58 -4.84 -33.65
CA LEU A 144 10.55 -4.94 -32.55
C LEU A 144 10.72 -6.39 -32.06
N THR A 145 9.67 -7.20 -32.06
CA THR A 145 9.78 -8.63 -31.78
C THR A 145 10.73 -9.29 -32.77
N PHE A 146 10.55 -9.04 -34.07
CA PHE A 146 11.44 -9.55 -35.11
C PHE A 146 12.90 -9.08 -34.89
N LEU A 147 13.10 -7.80 -34.54
CA LEU A 147 14.42 -7.25 -34.24
C LEU A 147 15.06 -7.97 -33.05
N VAL A 148 14.37 -8.11 -31.91
CA VAL A 148 14.93 -8.71 -30.69
C VAL A 148 15.27 -10.20 -30.91
N GLU A 149 14.43 -10.92 -31.66
CA GLU A 149 14.70 -12.32 -31.99
C GLU A 149 15.96 -12.48 -32.85
N ASN A 150 16.20 -11.55 -33.77
CA ASN A 150 17.28 -11.62 -34.76
C ASN A 150 18.45 -10.65 -34.49
N GLN A 151 18.46 -9.93 -33.37
CA GLN A 151 19.46 -8.90 -33.12
C GLN A 151 20.89 -9.47 -33.08
N PRO A 152 21.87 -8.75 -33.65
CA PRO A 152 23.26 -9.16 -33.60
C PRO A 152 23.86 -8.91 -32.20
N PRO A 153 24.99 -9.57 -31.84
CA PRO A 153 25.65 -9.37 -30.55
C PRO A 153 26.08 -7.92 -30.27
N GLN A 154 26.25 -7.11 -31.32
CA GLN A 154 26.59 -5.70 -31.25
C GLN A 154 25.44 -4.81 -30.75
N LEU A 155 24.19 -5.26 -30.84
CA LEU A 155 23.03 -4.47 -30.40
C LEU A 155 22.55 -4.95 -29.02
N HIS A 156 22.41 -4.02 -28.09
CA HIS A 156 21.70 -4.19 -26.83
C HIS A 156 20.55 -3.18 -26.76
N LEU A 157 19.33 -3.69 -26.62
CA LEU A 157 18.13 -2.85 -26.53
C LEU A 157 17.76 -2.64 -25.07
N VAL A 158 17.48 -1.40 -24.68
CA VAL A 158 16.98 -1.04 -23.35
C VAL A 158 15.61 -0.40 -23.51
N ILE A 159 14.59 -0.96 -22.90
CA ILE A 159 13.23 -0.44 -22.95
C ILE A 159 12.84 0.06 -21.58
N LEU A 160 12.45 1.33 -21.50
CA LEU A 160 11.84 1.95 -20.33
C LEU A 160 10.34 2.05 -20.59
N SER A 161 9.54 1.44 -19.71
CA SER A 161 8.09 1.40 -19.89
C SER A 161 7.37 1.48 -18.54
N ARG A 162 6.13 1.95 -18.57
CA ARG A 162 5.23 1.88 -17.40
C ARG A 162 4.59 0.51 -17.24
N THR A 163 4.43 -0.22 -18.34
CA THR A 163 3.79 -1.54 -18.41
C THR A 163 4.70 -2.52 -19.15
N GLU A 164 4.50 -3.82 -18.93
CA GLU A 164 5.26 -4.82 -19.69
C GLU A 164 4.86 -4.72 -21.19
N PRO A 165 5.82 -4.46 -22.10
CA PRO A 165 5.50 -4.32 -23.51
C PRO A 165 5.09 -5.68 -24.11
N PRO A 166 4.26 -5.71 -25.16
CA PRO A 166 3.82 -6.94 -25.83
C PRO A 166 4.94 -7.53 -26.72
N LEU A 167 6.02 -7.93 -26.07
CA LEU A 167 7.20 -8.57 -26.64
C LEU A 167 7.30 -10.00 -26.07
N PRO A 168 8.11 -10.91 -26.65
CA PRO A 168 8.25 -12.28 -26.17
C PRO A 168 9.09 -12.38 -24.87
N ILE A 169 8.73 -11.62 -23.84
CA ILE A 169 9.45 -11.46 -22.56
C ILE A 169 9.66 -12.82 -21.88
N THR A 170 8.61 -13.65 -21.77
CA THR A 170 8.69 -14.99 -21.17
C THR A 170 9.69 -15.90 -21.88
N LYS A 171 9.73 -15.86 -23.23
CA LYS A 171 10.66 -16.64 -24.05
C LYS A 171 12.11 -16.17 -23.85
N LEU A 172 12.33 -14.85 -23.78
CA LEU A 172 13.65 -14.28 -23.51
C LEU A 172 14.13 -14.60 -22.08
N ARG A 173 13.21 -14.57 -21.11
CA ARG A 173 13.47 -14.93 -19.71
C ARG A 173 13.90 -16.39 -19.59
N ALA A 174 13.19 -17.31 -20.24
CA ALA A 174 13.55 -18.73 -20.26
C ALA A 174 14.94 -19.00 -20.88
N LYS A 175 15.43 -18.10 -21.74
CA LYS A 175 16.74 -18.20 -22.39
C LYS A 175 17.85 -17.41 -21.68
N ASN A 176 17.57 -16.77 -20.54
CA ASN A 176 18.49 -15.82 -19.89
C ASN A 176 18.99 -14.71 -20.84
N GLN A 177 18.13 -14.25 -21.74
CA GLN A 177 18.44 -13.21 -22.74
C GLN A 177 17.86 -11.84 -22.38
N ILE A 178 17.21 -11.72 -21.22
CA ILE A 178 16.61 -10.47 -20.74
C ILE A 178 17.01 -10.19 -19.29
N VAL A 179 17.32 -8.93 -19.02
CA VAL A 179 17.40 -8.38 -17.66
C VAL A 179 16.11 -7.60 -17.40
N THR A 180 15.42 -7.85 -16.29
CA THR A 180 14.22 -7.11 -15.92
C THR A 180 14.43 -6.39 -14.59
N ILE A 181 14.14 -5.10 -14.55
CA ILE A 181 14.10 -4.27 -13.34
C ILE A 181 12.67 -3.81 -13.15
N GLN A 182 12.06 -4.17 -12.02
CA GLN A 182 10.68 -3.83 -11.70
C GLN A 182 10.58 -2.67 -10.70
N ALA A 183 9.36 -2.19 -10.46
CA ALA A 183 9.09 -1.14 -9.47
C ALA A 183 9.68 -1.44 -8.09
N ASN A 184 9.61 -2.69 -7.62
CA ASN A 184 10.16 -3.11 -6.34
C ASN A 184 11.69 -2.99 -6.29
N ASP A 185 12.39 -3.30 -7.38
CA ASP A 185 13.84 -3.13 -7.48
C ASP A 185 14.21 -1.64 -7.46
N LEU A 186 13.39 -0.79 -8.07
CA LEU A 186 13.60 0.65 -8.15
C LEU A 186 13.28 1.41 -6.86
N ARG A 187 12.63 0.80 -5.87
CA ARG A 187 12.45 1.44 -4.55
C ARG A 187 13.80 1.77 -3.93
N PHE A 188 13.91 2.94 -3.31
CA PHE A 188 15.11 3.26 -2.54
C PHE A 188 15.22 2.34 -1.35
N THR A 189 16.41 1.78 -1.16
CA THR A 189 16.75 1.09 0.09
C THR A 189 16.98 2.12 1.19
N ARG A 190 16.95 1.70 2.46
CA ARG A 190 17.33 2.57 3.59
C ARG A 190 18.61 3.38 3.37
N ALA A 191 19.66 2.75 2.83
CA ALA A 191 20.93 3.41 2.53
C ALA A 191 20.79 4.44 1.40
N GLU A 192 20.04 4.12 0.34
CA GLU A 192 19.76 5.04 -0.77
C GLU A 192 18.90 6.23 -0.28
N THR A 193 17.93 5.99 0.59
CA THR A 193 17.07 7.03 1.21
C THR A 193 17.85 7.95 2.13
N GLU A 194 18.78 7.42 2.92
CA GLU A 194 19.67 8.24 3.76
C GLU A 194 20.59 9.12 2.91
N THR A 195 21.23 8.55 1.89
CA THR A 195 22.03 9.32 0.92
C THR A 195 21.18 10.40 0.25
N PHE A 196 19.94 10.08 -0.14
CA PHE A 196 19.03 11.05 -0.75
C PHE A 196 18.75 12.24 0.17
N PHE A 197 18.29 12.01 1.39
CA PHE A 197 17.90 13.11 2.28
C PHE A 197 19.09 13.90 2.81
N ASN A 198 20.18 13.22 3.17
CA ASN A 198 21.28 13.85 3.89
C ASN A 198 22.41 14.34 2.98
N GLN A 199 22.68 13.65 1.86
CA GLN A 199 23.76 14.05 0.94
C GLN A 199 23.23 14.86 -0.24
N ALA A 200 22.18 14.39 -0.92
CA ALA A 200 21.63 15.08 -2.09
C ALA A 200 20.77 16.29 -1.69
N MET A 201 19.87 16.13 -0.71
CA MET A 201 18.93 17.19 -0.30
C MET A 201 19.43 18.05 0.88
N GLN A 202 20.51 17.63 1.55
CA GLN A 202 21.16 18.34 2.67
C GLN A 202 20.22 18.66 3.85
N LEU A 203 19.30 17.74 4.19
CA LEU A 203 18.30 17.96 5.25
C LEU A 203 18.74 17.54 6.66
N GLY A 204 19.83 16.76 6.79
CA GLY A 204 20.38 16.38 8.09
C GLY A 204 19.43 15.58 8.99
N LEU A 205 18.61 14.71 8.40
CA LEU A 205 17.65 13.88 9.11
C LEU A 205 18.32 12.74 9.88
N THR A 206 17.75 12.39 11.03
CA THR A 206 18.17 11.24 11.85
C THR A 206 17.73 9.91 11.23
N GLY A 207 18.38 8.81 11.64
CA GLY A 207 18.05 7.47 11.15
C GLY A 207 16.61 7.02 11.43
N ASP A 208 15.99 7.49 12.51
CA ASP A 208 14.60 7.20 12.85
C ASP A 208 13.62 7.98 11.98
N GLN A 209 13.92 9.25 11.72
CA GLN A 209 13.16 10.09 10.79
C GLN A 209 13.19 9.52 9.37
N ILE A 210 14.37 9.06 8.92
CA ILE A 210 14.53 8.40 7.62
C ILE A 210 13.72 7.10 7.57
N ALA A 211 13.75 6.29 8.63
CA ALA A 211 12.97 5.06 8.68
C ALA A 211 11.45 5.34 8.64
N GLN A 212 10.97 6.41 9.28
CA GLN A 212 9.56 6.82 9.19
C GLN A 212 9.17 7.23 7.77
N LEU A 213 10.00 8.06 7.12
CA LEU A 213 9.78 8.48 5.73
C LEU A 213 9.83 7.29 4.76
N GLU A 214 10.77 6.37 4.94
CA GLU A 214 10.86 5.13 4.16
C GLU A 214 9.59 4.29 4.31
N ASN A 215 9.10 4.10 5.54
CA ASN A 215 7.88 3.33 5.79
C ASN A 215 6.63 3.97 5.17
N GLN A 216 6.51 5.30 5.23
CA GLN A 216 5.35 6.02 4.68
C GLN A 216 5.37 6.09 3.14
N THR A 217 6.55 6.30 2.55
CA THR A 217 6.73 6.39 1.10
C THR A 217 6.97 5.03 0.44
N GLU A 218 7.17 3.98 1.23
CA GLU A 218 7.60 2.64 0.83
C GLU A 218 8.77 2.63 -0.17
N GLY A 219 9.69 3.61 -0.03
CA GLY A 219 10.85 3.78 -0.90
C GLY A 219 10.55 4.35 -2.29
N TRP A 220 9.35 4.89 -2.53
CA TRP A 220 8.96 5.51 -3.79
C TRP A 220 9.78 6.79 -4.06
N VAL A 221 10.60 6.79 -5.11
CA VAL A 221 11.57 7.87 -5.41
C VAL A 221 10.90 9.24 -5.53
N THR A 222 9.83 9.37 -6.32
CA THR A 222 9.10 10.63 -6.42
C THR A 222 8.40 10.98 -5.11
N GLY A 223 7.85 10.02 -4.37
CA GLY A 223 7.27 10.27 -3.04
C GLY A 223 8.28 10.86 -2.06
N LEU A 224 9.50 10.30 -2.03
CA LEU A 224 10.62 10.82 -1.25
C LEU A 224 11.03 12.22 -1.69
N GLN A 225 11.07 12.47 -3.00
CA GLN A 225 11.38 13.80 -3.55
C GLN A 225 10.34 14.86 -3.20
N LEU A 226 9.05 14.54 -3.30
CA LEU A 226 7.97 15.44 -2.93
C LEU A 226 7.97 15.70 -1.42
N ALA A 227 8.21 14.67 -0.59
CA ALA A 227 8.40 14.84 0.84
C ALA A 227 9.61 15.73 1.19
N ALA A 228 10.71 15.61 0.45
CA ALA A 228 11.87 16.49 0.63
C ALA A 228 11.56 17.96 0.30
N LEU A 229 10.73 18.22 -0.71
CA LEU A 229 10.28 19.58 -1.05
C LEU A 229 9.44 20.17 0.10
N SER A 230 8.46 19.43 0.63
CA SER A 230 7.67 19.87 1.79
C SER A 230 8.52 20.12 3.04
N LEU A 231 9.54 19.29 3.26
CA LEU A 231 10.47 19.45 4.38
C LEU A 231 11.30 20.73 4.30
N LYS A 232 11.70 21.15 3.09
CA LYS A 232 12.43 22.42 2.88
C LYS A 232 11.57 23.64 3.21
N GLU A 233 10.25 23.52 3.15
CA GLU A 233 9.31 24.62 3.44
C GLU A 233 8.85 24.65 4.91
N THR A 234 9.17 23.63 5.71
CA THR A 234 8.66 23.47 7.06
C THR A 234 9.72 23.76 8.12
N SER A 235 9.35 24.48 9.19
CA SER A 235 10.23 24.78 10.33
C SER A 235 10.34 23.63 11.36
N ASP A 236 9.36 22.72 11.40
CA ASP A 236 9.31 21.55 12.28
C ASP A 236 9.26 20.24 11.47
N ALA A 237 10.45 19.73 11.12
CA ALA A 237 10.59 18.49 10.38
C ALA A 237 10.07 17.26 11.15
N VAL A 238 10.15 17.24 12.49
CA VAL A 238 9.73 16.09 13.30
C VAL A 238 8.22 15.90 13.24
N THR A 239 7.48 16.99 13.44
CA THR A 239 6.02 16.95 13.37
C THR A 239 5.53 16.68 11.95
N PHE A 240 6.22 17.23 10.94
CA PHE A 240 5.92 16.96 9.54
C PHE A 240 6.03 15.47 9.20
N ILE A 241 7.18 14.84 9.50
CA ILE A 241 7.42 13.43 9.17
C ILE A 241 6.38 12.53 9.83
N ARG A 242 6.01 12.81 11.08
CA ARG A 242 4.97 12.04 11.78
C ARG A 242 3.60 12.13 11.12
N ARG A 243 3.30 13.24 10.44
CA ARG A 243 2.01 13.54 9.80
C ARG A 243 2.01 13.31 8.28
N LEU A 244 3.16 12.99 7.70
CA LEU A 244 3.27 12.73 6.28
C LEU A 244 2.33 11.57 5.90
N SER A 245 1.50 11.84 4.92
CA SER A 245 0.45 10.97 4.40
C SER A 245 0.18 11.39 2.95
N GLY A 246 -0.67 10.65 2.25
CA GLY A 246 -1.12 11.06 0.90
C GLY A 246 -1.92 12.38 0.87
N HIS A 247 -2.08 13.03 2.01
CA HIS A 247 -2.73 14.33 2.17
C HIS A 247 -1.78 15.52 2.02
N ASP A 248 -0.47 15.30 2.02
CA ASP A 248 0.51 16.35 1.73
C ASP A 248 0.24 16.95 0.35
N ARG A 249 0.32 18.27 0.23
CA ARG A 249 -0.07 19.00 -0.96
C ARG A 249 0.67 18.51 -2.20
N TYR A 250 1.99 18.38 -2.12
CA TYR A 250 2.80 18.02 -3.28
C TYR A 250 2.54 16.58 -3.71
N ILE A 251 2.40 15.67 -2.75
CA ILE A 251 2.10 14.25 -2.99
C ILE A 251 0.70 14.09 -3.60
N ALA A 252 -0.30 14.72 -3.00
CA ALA A 252 -1.67 14.68 -3.48
C ALA A 252 -1.77 15.27 -4.89
N ASP A 253 -1.20 16.46 -5.13
CA ASP A 253 -1.26 17.11 -6.45
C ASP A 253 -0.63 16.23 -7.54
N TYR A 254 0.50 15.55 -7.23
CA TYR A 254 1.10 14.60 -8.17
C TYR A 254 0.20 13.39 -8.43
N LEU A 255 -0.26 12.70 -7.39
CA LEU A 255 -1.07 11.48 -7.56
C LEU A 255 -2.38 11.78 -8.30
N VAL A 256 -2.99 12.92 -8.04
CA VAL A 256 -4.23 13.33 -8.73
C VAL A 256 -3.98 13.70 -10.18
N ASN A 257 -3.01 14.56 -10.45
CA ASN A 257 -2.83 15.10 -11.80
C ASN A 257 -2.07 14.13 -12.72
N GLU A 258 -1.10 13.38 -12.20
CA GLU A 258 -0.22 12.52 -13.00
C GLU A 258 -0.62 11.04 -13.02
N VAL A 259 -1.47 10.59 -12.09
CA VAL A 259 -1.88 9.17 -12.01
C VAL A 259 -3.38 9.01 -12.21
N ILE A 260 -4.20 9.67 -11.39
CA ILE A 260 -5.65 9.45 -11.35
C ILE A 260 -6.35 10.09 -12.56
N SER A 261 -6.05 11.36 -12.87
CA SER A 261 -6.74 12.13 -13.92
C SER A 261 -6.60 11.55 -15.33
N TYR A 262 -5.55 10.76 -15.57
CA TYR A 262 -5.33 10.08 -16.86
C TYR A 262 -6.09 8.76 -16.99
N GLN A 263 -6.73 8.27 -15.94
CA GLN A 263 -7.48 7.01 -16.00
C GLN A 263 -8.88 7.20 -16.60
N PRO A 264 -9.45 6.19 -17.28
CA PRO A 264 -10.85 6.20 -17.65
C PRO A 264 -11.76 6.40 -16.42
N GLN A 265 -12.91 7.06 -16.59
CA GLN A 265 -13.81 7.39 -15.48
C GLN A 265 -14.19 6.18 -14.62
N HIS A 266 -14.49 5.03 -15.25
CA HIS A 266 -14.84 3.81 -14.51
C HIS A 266 -13.69 3.28 -13.63
N ILE A 267 -12.43 3.49 -14.03
CA ILE A 267 -11.25 3.12 -13.24
C ILE A 267 -11.06 4.11 -12.09
N GLN A 268 -11.26 5.42 -12.34
CA GLN A 268 -11.20 6.43 -11.28
C GLN A 268 -12.22 6.13 -10.18
N GLU A 269 -13.47 5.84 -10.56
CA GLU A 269 -14.55 5.49 -9.63
C GLU A 269 -14.23 4.21 -8.85
N PHE A 270 -13.68 3.18 -9.50
CA PHE A 270 -13.24 1.96 -8.83
C PHE A 270 -12.16 2.27 -7.79
N LEU A 271 -11.08 2.96 -8.18
CA LEU A 271 -9.97 3.34 -7.30
C LEU A 271 -10.45 4.13 -6.07
N LEU A 272 -11.32 5.12 -6.28
CA LEU A 272 -11.86 5.95 -5.20
C LEU A 272 -12.69 5.13 -4.22
N GLN A 273 -13.61 4.31 -4.72
CA GLN A 273 -14.56 3.58 -3.87
C GLN A 273 -13.93 2.39 -3.14
N THR A 274 -12.91 1.74 -3.70
CA THR A 274 -12.19 0.65 -3.02
C THR A 274 -11.09 1.15 -2.10
N ALA A 275 -10.74 2.44 -2.13
CA ALA A 275 -9.68 3.00 -1.29
C ALA A 275 -9.94 2.86 0.22
N VAL A 276 -11.20 2.69 0.64
CA VAL A 276 -11.58 2.41 2.03
C VAL A 276 -11.06 1.05 2.53
N LEU A 277 -10.70 0.14 1.62
CA LEU A 277 -10.26 -1.21 1.92
C LEU A 277 -8.74 -1.24 2.12
N LYS A 278 -8.28 -1.65 3.31
CA LYS A 278 -6.83 -1.84 3.59
C LYS A 278 -6.21 -2.96 2.76
N ARG A 279 -7.01 -4.00 2.50
CA ARG A 279 -6.72 -5.12 1.60
C ARG A 279 -8.00 -5.49 0.87
N MET A 280 -7.87 -5.93 -0.37
CA MET A 280 -9.00 -6.21 -1.23
C MET A 280 -8.74 -7.43 -2.12
N ASN A 281 -9.82 -8.12 -2.46
CA ASN A 281 -9.86 -9.14 -3.50
C ASN A 281 -11.07 -8.85 -4.40
N ALA A 282 -11.21 -9.59 -5.50
CA ALA A 282 -12.30 -9.34 -6.42
C ALA A 282 -13.70 -9.55 -5.81
N ASP A 283 -13.87 -10.53 -4.94
CA ASP A 283 -15.17 -10.83 -4.32
C ASP A 283 -15.63 -9.71 -3.37
N LEU A 284 -14.72 -9.23 -2.51
CA LEU A 284 -14.96 -8.09 -1.63
C LEU A 284 -15.26 -6.82 -2.44
N CYS A 285 -14.49 -6.52 -3.48
CA CYS A 285 -14.75 -5.37 -4.34
C CYS A 285 -16.11 -5.47 -5.03
N ASN A 286 -16.48 -6.66 -5.53
CA ASN A 286 -17.78 -6.89 -6.15
C ASN A 286 -18.94 -6.60 -5.19
N VAL A 287 -18.86 -7.07 -3.95
CA VAL A 287 -19.89 -6.83 -2.94
C VAL A 287 -19.96 -5.36 -2.51
N VAL A 288 -18.81 -4.72 -2.29
CA VAL A 288 -18.74 -3.32 -1.85
C VAL A 288 -19.25 -2.36 -2.93
N LEU A 289 -18.94 -2.63 -4.20
CA LEU A 289 -19.31 -1.77 -5.32
C LEU A 289 -20.63 -2.14 -6.00
N GLY A 290 -21.13 -3.37 -5.79
CA GLY A 290 -22.28 -3.90 -6.52
C GLY A 290 -21.98 -4.24 -7.98
N ILE A 291 -20.77 -4.71 -8.27
CA ILE A 291 -20.30 -5.07 -9.63
C ILE A 291 -19.84 -6.54 -9.68
N THR A 292 -19.48 -7.04 -10.86
CA THR A 292 -19.03 -8.44 -11.04
C THR A 292 -17.66 -8.58 -11.70
N ASN A 293 -17.10 -7.49 -12.24
CA ASN A 293 -15.88 -7.48 -13.04
C ASN A 293 -14.63 -6.99 -12.29
N SER A 294 -14.66 -6.96 -10.94
CA SER A 294 -13.54 -6.44 -10.14
C SER A 294 -12.22 -7.17 -10.39
N GLN A 295 -12.24 -8.47 -10.67
CA GLN A 295 -11.02 -9.23 -10.98
C GLN A 295 -10.29 -8.66 -12.21
N SER A 296 -11.03 -8.42 -13.30
CA SER A 296 -10.47 -7.86 -14.53
C SER A 296 -9.94 -6.43 -14.32
N ILE A 297 -10.61 -5.64 -13.47
CA ILE A 297 -10.13 -4.30 -13.12
C ILE A 297 -8.84 -4.40 -12.30
N LEU A 298 -8.78 -5.25 -11.27
CA LEU A 298 -7.58 -5.45 -10.45
C LEU A 298 -6.37 -5.91 -11.27
N GLU A 299 -6.57 -6.85 -12.20
CA GLU A 299 -5.54 -7.29 -13.16
C GLU A 299 -5.09 -6.15 -14.09
N THR A 300 -6.02 -5.31 -14.55
CA THR A 300 -5.71 -4.12 -15.34
C THR A 300 -4.88 -3.12 -14.54
N LEU A 301 -5.24 -2.88 -13.27
CA LEU A 301 -4.50 -1.98 -12.37
C LEU A 301 -3.09 -2.52 -12.09
N GLU A 302 -2.94 -3.83 -11.90
CA GLU A 302 -1.65 -4.48 -11.67
C GLU A 302 -0.76 -4.37 -12.91
N THR A 303 -1.28 -4.73 -14.09
CA THR A 303 -0.55 -4.66 -15.36
C THR A 303 -0.18 -3.21 -15.75
N ALA A 304 -1.05 -2.26 -15.43
CA ALA A 304 -0.82 -0.82 -15.58
C ALA A 304 0.14 -0.23 -14.52
N ASN A 305 0.56 -1.02 -13.52
CA ASN A 305 1.37 -0.56 -12.40
C ASN A 305 0.74 0.63 -11.63
N LEU A 306 -0.58 0.66 -11.45
CA LEU A 306 -1.31 1.76 -10.79
C LEU A 306 -1.29 1.67 -9.26
N PHE A 307 -0.08 1.63 -8.69
CA PHE A 307 0.14 1.67 -7.23
C PHE A 307 -0.63 0.60 -6.45
N ILE A 308 -0.89 -0.56 -7.08
CA ILE A 308 -1.45 -1.74 -6.45
C ILE A 308 -0.35 -2.78 -6.21
N VAL A 309 -0.40 -3.46 -5.07
CA VAL A 309 0.60 -4.44 -4.63
C VAL A 309 -0.10 -5.76 -4.33
N PRO A 310 0.25 -6.86 -4.99
CA PRO A 310 -0.25 -8.18 -4.63
C PRO A 310 0.30 -8.61 -3.26
N LEU A 311 -0.55 -9.21 -2.44
CA LEU A 311 -0.24 -9.67 -1.09
C LEU A 311 0.05 -11.16 -1.02
N ASP A 312 -0.28 -11.91 -2.08
CA ASP A 312 -0.05 -13.34 -2.19
C ASP A 312 0.45 -13.71 -3.59
N ASN A 313 1.04 -14.91 -3.70
CA ASN A 313 1.57 -15.42 -4.97
C ASN A 313 0.47 -15.77 -5.98
N ASN A 314 -0.74 -16.02 -5.50
CA ASN A 314 -1.87 -16.40 -6.33
C ASN A 314 -2.61 -15.18 -6.90
N ARG A 315 -2.18 -13.96 -6.51
CA ARG A 315 -2.77 -12.67 -6.88
C ARG A 315 -4.26 -12.59 -6.54
N ASN A 316 -4.65 -13.14 -5.40
CA ASN A 316 -6.04 -13.05 -4.94
C ASN A 316 -6.24 -11.79 -4.10
N TRP A 317 -5.27 -11.47 -3.25
CA TRP A 317 -5.32 -10.28 -2.41
C TRP A 317 -4.36 -9.20 -2.89
N TYR A 318 -4.85 -7.97 -2.81
CA TYR A 318 -4.16 -6.76 -3.20
C TYR A 318 -4.27 -5.70 -2.10
N ARG A 319 -3.36 -4.74 -2.11
CA ARG A 319 -3.49 -3.47 -1.39
C ARG A 319 -3.06 -2.32 -2.27
N TYR A 320 -3.55 -1.13 -1.99
CA TYR A 320 -2.93 0.09 -2.52
C TYR A 320 -1.63 0.40 -1.78
N HIS A 321 -0.74 1.12 -2.46
CA HIS A 321 0.36 1.82 -1.83
C HIS A 321 -0.17 2.84 -0.81
N HIS A 322 0.44 2.97 0.37
CA HIS A 322 -0.14 3.74 1.48
C HIS A 322 -0.50 5.20 1.12
N LEU A 323 0.44 5.96 0.55
CA LEU A 323 0.18 7.34 0.11
C LEU A 323 -0.93 7.43 -0.93
N PHE A 324 -1.06 6.43 -1.80
CA PHE A 324 -2.09 6.42 -2.83
C PHE A 324 -3.47 6.18 -2.23
N ALA A 325 -3.58 5.22 -1.30
CA ALA A 325 -4.80 4.96 -0.53
C ALA A 325 -5.28 6.22 0.21
N ASP A 326 -4.38 6.91 0.92
CA ASP A 326 -4.70 8.14 1.66
C ASP A 326 -5.22 9.24 0.73
N THR A 327 -4.56 9.47 -0.42
CA THR A 327 -5.02 10.47 -1.41
C THR A 327 -6.42 10.13 -1.93
N LEU A 328 -6.66 8.87 -2.29
CA LEU A 328 -7.96 8.40 -2.79
C LEU A 328 -9.06 8.52 -1.73
N GLN A 329 -8.80 8.12 -0.48
CA GLN A 329 -9.75 8.25 0.62
C GLN A 329 -10.14 9.70 0.86
N ARG A 330 -9.18 10.62 0.86
CA ARG A 330 -9.47 12.07 0.99
C ARG A 330 -10.26 12.64 -0.17
N GLN A 331 -10.01 12.16 -1.38
CA GLN A 331 -10.81 12.54 -2.54
C GLN A 331 -12.25 12.03 -2.40
N LEU A 332 -12.44 10.77 -2.01
CA LEU A 332 -13.76 10.20 -1.78
C LEU A 332 -14.50 10.94 -0.67
N GLU A 333 -13.86 11.20 0.47
CA GLU A 333 -14.45 11.93 1.60
C GLU A 333 -14.89 13.34 1.20
N ARG A 334 -14.12 14.03 0.35
CA ARG A 334 -14.47 15.36 -0.17
C ARG A 334 -15.58 15.34 -1.20
N GLN A 335 -15.63 14.33 -2.05
CA GLN A 335 -16.61 14.23 -3.14
C GLN A 335 -17.94 13.67 -2.68
N ASN A 336 -17.91 12.63 -1.85
CA ASN A 336 -19.10 11.89 -1.43
C ASN A 336 -18.88 11.18 -0.07
N PRO A 337 -18.98 11.92 1.06
CA PRO A 337 -18.77 11.35 2.39
C PRO A 337 -19.84 10.32 2.78
N GLU A 338 -21.07 10.46 2.29
CA GLU A 338 -22.14 9.48 2.54
C GLU A 338 -21.82 8.14 1.87
N ARG A 339 -21.32 8.17 0.62
CA ARG A 339 -20.89 6.95 -0.08
C ARG A 339 -19.76 6.24 0.66
N MET A 340 -18.82 6.98 1.25
CA MET A 340 -17.75 6.38 2.06
C MET A 340 -18.29 5.54 3.23
N ILE A 341 -19.31 6.05 3.93
CA ILE A 341 -19.98 5.33 5.03
C ILE A 341 -20.63 4.04 4.53
N ASP A 342 -21.34 4.09 3.39
CA ASP A 342 -21.99 2.91 2.82
C ASP A 342 -20.98 1.85 2.38
N LEU A 343 -19.85 2.26 1.81
CA LEU A 343 -18.76 1.36 1.42
C LEU A 343 -18.15 0.65 2.64
N HIS A 344 -17.91 1.38 3.74
CA HIS A 344 -17.47 0.78 5.00
C HIS A 344 -18.52 -0.20 5.56
N ARG A 345 -19.81 0.13 5.49
CA ARG A 345 -20.89 -0.76 5.94
C ARG A 345 -20.91 -2.06 5.12
N ALA A 346 -20.82 -1.97 3.79
CA ALA A 346 -20.78 -3.14 2.91
C ALA A 346 -19.54 -4.02 3.18
N ALA A 347 -18.37 -3.39 3.35
CA ALA A 347 -17.14 -4.09 3.68
C ALA A 347 -17.24 -4.82 5.04
N ALA A 348 -17.82 -4.17 6.05
CA ALA A 348 -18.02 -4.78 7.37
C ALA A 348 -18.87 -6.06 7.29
N VAL A 349 -19.96 -6.03 6.52
CA VAL A 349 -20.84 -7.19 6.31
C VAL A 349 -20.09 -8.31 5.60
N TRP A 350 -19.31 -8.01 4.56
CA TRP A 350 -18.53 -9.01 3.84
C TRP A 350 -17.48 -9.67 4.75
N PHE A 351 -16.72 -8.88 5.52
CA PHE A 351 -15.72 -9.41 6.45
C PHE A 351 -16.34 -10.27 7.55
N MET A 352 -17.53 -9.90 8.03
CA MET A 352 -18.28 -10.72 9.00
C MET A 352 -18.63 -12.09 8.42
N ALA A 353 -19.17 -12.13 7.20
CA ALA A 353 -19.54 -13.38 6.53
C ALA A 353 -18.35 -14.33 6.23
N HIS A 354 -17.12 -13.82 6.35
CA HIS A 354 -15.87 -14.57 6.13
C HIS A 354 -15.06 -14.78 7.42
N ASP A 355 -15.67 -14.63 8.59
CA ASP A 355 -15.05 -14.79 9.91
C ASP A 355 -13.84 -13.87 10.16
N MET A 356 -13.79 -12.72 9.46
CA MET A 356 -12.74 -11.69 9.60
C MET A 356 -13.21 -10.57 10.53
N LEU A 357 -13.45 -10.94 11.78
CA LEU A 357 -14.04 -10.07 12.80
C LEU A 357 -13.26 -8.76 13.07
N PRO A 358 -11.91 -8.75 13.16
CA PRO A 358 -11.16 -7.52 13.40
C PRO A 358 -11.40 -6.46 12.31
N GLU A 359 -11.37 -6.86 11.04
CA GLU A 359 -11.65 -5.98 9.91
C GLU A 359 -13.10 -5.52 9.91
N SER A 360 -14.04 -6.43 10.21
CA SER A 360 -15.45 -6.08 10.31
C SER A 360 -15.72 -5.00 11.38
N ILE A 361 -15.10 -5.13 12.55
CA ILE A 361 -15.18 -4.11 13.63
C ILE A 361 -14.56 -2.79 13.18
N GLU A 362 -13.37 -2.81 12.57
CA GLU A 362 -12.72 -1.60 12.08
C GLU A 362 -13.58 -0.88 11.03
N HIS A 363 -14.15 -1.60 10.06
CA HIS A 363 -15.06 -1.01 9.08
C HIS A 363 -16.38 -0.52 9.69
N SER A 364 -16.95 -1.23 10.66
CA SER A 364 -18.18 -0.80 11.35
C SER A 364 -17.96 0.49 12.15
N LEU A 365 -16.78 0.66 12.76
CA LEU A 365 -16.39 1.89 13.45
C LEU A 365 -16.28 3.08 12.49
N GLU A 366 -15.65 2.90 11.33
CA GLU A 366 -15.55 3.95 10.31
C GLU A 366 -16.92 4.29 9.71
N ALA A 367 -17.82 3.30 9.58
CA ALA A 367 -19.21 3.51 9.19
C ALA A 367 -20.10 4.12 10.30
N LYS A 368 -19.56 4.31 11.52
CA LYS A 368 -20.30 4.72 12.73
C LYS A 368 -21.49 3.82 13.07
N ASP A 369 -21.42 2.55 12.69
CA ASP A 369 -22.41 1.52 12.98
C ASP A 369 -22.10 0.90 14.36
N TYR A 370 -22.30 1.71 15.40
CA TYR A 370 -21.89 1.37 16.76
C TYR A 370 -22.67 0.20 17.34
N GLU A 371 -23.93 0.01 16.95
CA GLU A 371 -24.74 -1.15 17.34
C GLU A 371 -24.09 -2.45 16.86
N ARG A 372 -23.68 -2.52 15.58
CA ARG A 372 -22.97 -3.69 15.06
C ARG A 372 -21.61 -3.89 15.72
N VAL A 373 -20.88 -2.81 16.01
CA VAL A 373 -19.60 -2.91 16.74
C VAL A 373 -19.80 -3.55 18.10
N VAL A 374 -20.80 -3.11 18.86
CA VAL A 374 -21.15 -3.66 20.19
C VAL A 374 -21.49 -5.15 20.08
N GLN A 375 -22.35 -5.53 19.13
CA GLN A 375 -22.68 -6.93 18.89
C GLN A 375 -21.42 -7.77 18.58
N HIS A 376 -20.55 -7.31 17.68
CA HIS A 376 -19.33 -8.04 17.35
C HIS A 376 -18.35 -8.09 18.52
N LEU A 377 -18.25 -7.03 19.33
CA LEU A 377 -17.42 -7.03 20.52
C LEU A 377 -17.88 -8.11 21.49
N ASP A 378 -19.20 -8.26 21.71
CA ASP A 378 -19.76 -9.32 22.54
C ASP A 378 -19.43 -10.72 21.98
N GLU A 379 -19.53 -10.93 20.66
CA GLU A 379 -19.22 -12.22 20.01
C GLU A 379 -17.74 -12.65 20.15
N ILE A 380 -16.80 -11.70 20.29
CA ILE A 380 -15.36 -12.01 20.37
C ILE A 380 -14.79 -12.07 21.79
N ILE A 381 -15.60 -11.85 22.82
CA ILE A 381 -15.13 -11.77 24.22
C ILE A 381 -14.29 -12.99 24.60
N ASP A 382 -14.77 -14.20 24.32
CA ASP A 382 -14.09 -15.44 24.67
C ASP A 382 -12.74 -15.58 23.94
N GLN A 383 -12.67 -15.16 22.67
CA GLN A 383 -11.44 -15.16 21.90
C GLN A 383 -10.43 -14.14 22.45
N ILE A 384 -10.90 -12.96 22.88
CA ILE A 384 -10.08 -11.93 23.50
C ILE A 384 -9.53 -12.39 24.85
N LEU A 385 -10.36 -13.04 25.67
CA LEU A 385 -9.94 -13.68 26.93
C LEU A 385 -8.86 -14.73 26.69
N ALA A 386 -9.10 -15.66 25.76
CA ALA A 386 -8.16 -16.74 25.45
C ALA A 386 -6.81 -16.25 24.87
N SER A 387 -6.83 -15.14 24.12
CA SER A 387 -5.62 -14.58 23.48
C SER A 387 -4.94 -13.45 24.26
N SER A 388 -5.53 -13.03 25.38
CA SER A 388 -5.08 -11.89 26.21
C SER A 388 -4.90 -10.57 25.42
N ARG A 389 -5.66 -10.37 24.33
CA ARG A 389 -5.57 -9.20 23.45
C ARG A 389 -6.41 -8.01 23.94
N PHE A 390 -6.38 -7.75 25.24
CA PHE A 390 -7.22 -6.75 25.92
C PHE A 390 -7.05 -5.33 25.36
N LYS A 391 -5.81 -4.94 25.02
CA LYS A 391 -5.52 -3.62 24.44
C LYS A 391 -6.23 -3.37 23.11
N THR A 392 -6.35 -4.39 22.26
CA THR A 392 -7.03 -4.28 20.96
C THR A 392 -8.53 -4.08 21.15
N TYR A 393 -9.14 -4.88 22.05
CA TYR A 393 -10.55 -4.74 22.41
C TYR A 393 -10.85 -3.35 22.95
N LEU A 394 -10.08 -2.89 23.93
CA LEU A 394 -10.25 -1.56 24.53
C LEU A 394 -10.02 -0.42 23.53
N ARG A 395 -9.09 -0.58 22.58
CA ARG A 395 -8.87 0.39 21.50
C ARG A 395 -10.12 0.55 20.61
N TRP A 396 -10.79 -0.55 20.27
CA TRP A 396 -12.05 -0.48 19.51
C TRP A 396 -13.17 0.11 20.36
N LEU A 397 -13.32 -0.37 21.59
CA LEU A 397 -14.36 0.08 22.50
C LEU A 397 -14.26 1.58 22.83
N ASN A 398 -13.05 2.12 22.98
CA ASN A 398 -12.84 3.55 23.24
C ASN A 398 -13.29 4.48 22.10
N LYS A 399 -13.55 3.93 20.90
CA LYS A 399 -14.13 4.68 19.78
C LYS A 399 -15.66 4.64 19.77
N VAL A 400 -16.29 3.82 20.61
CA VAL A 400 -17.76 3.69 20.71
C VAL A 400 -18.30 4.72 21.72
N PRO A 401 -19.30 5.53 21.36
CA PRO A 401 -19.93 6.46 22.31
C PRO A 401 -20.60 5.70 23.47
N GLN A 402 -20.55 6.28 24.67
CA GLN A 402 -21.07 5.63 25.89
C GLN A 402 -22.56 5.26 25.80
N THR A 403 -23.33 5.97 24.99
CA THR A 403 -24.77 5.72 24.78
C THR A 403 -25.09 4.37 24.15
N TYR A 404 -24.11 3.73 23.48
CA TYR A 404 -24.28 2.42 22.85
C TYR A 404 -23.76 1.27 23.72
N LEU A 405 -23.13 1.56 24.86
CA LEU A 405 -22.54 0.53 25.69
C LEU A 405 -23.62 -0.25 26.44
N THR A 406 -23.56 -1.58 26.30
CA THR A 406 -24.36 -2.50 27.12
C THR A 406 -23.68 -2.71 28.48
N PRO A 407 -24.43 -3.10 29.53
CA PRO A 407 -23.85 -3.49 30.81
C PRO A 407 -22.79 -4.59 30.70
N SER A 408 -23.01 -5.59 29.84
CA SER A 408 -22.04 -6.65 29.52
C SER A 408 -20.69 -6.06 29.11
N ILE A 409 -20.66 -5.26 28.03
CA ILE A 409 -19.43 -4.69 27.50
C ILE A 409 -18.75 -3.78 28.52
N ALA A 410 -19.52 -3.01 29.29
CA ALA A 410 -18.96 -2.12 30.32
C ALA A 410 -18.30 -2.92 31.47
N LEU A 411 -18.86 -4.07 31.85
CA LEU A 411 -18.26 -4.99 32.82
C LEU A 411 -16.97 -5.64 32.29
N TYR A 412 -16.95 -6.07 31.03
CA TYR A 412 -15.73 -6.60 30.40
C TYR A 412 -14.66 -5.51 30.22
N GLN A 413 -15.05 -4.28 29.92
CA GLN A 413 -14.14 -3.13 29.90
C GLN A 413 -13.47 -2.93 31.26
N LEU A 414 -14.26 -2.97 32.33
CA LEU A 414 -13.77 -2.85 33.70
C LEU A 414 -12.78 -3.96 34.04
N PHE A 415 -13.12 -5.20 33.70
CA PHE A 415 -12.24 -6.35 33.89
C PHE A 415 -10.92 -6.22 33.13
N PHE A 416 -10.96 -5.89 31.85
CA PHE A 416 -9.75 -5.74 31.04
C PHE A 416 -8.84 -4.61 31.53
N LEU A 417 -9.40 -3.49 32.01
CA LEU A 417 -8.62 -2.42 32.63
C LEU A 417 -7.95 -2.89 33.93
N HIS A 418 -8.68 -3.64 34.76
CA HIS A 418 -8.15 -4.20 35.99
C HIS A 418 -6.98 -5.17 35.72
N GLU A 419 -7.12 -6.10 34.77
CA GLU A 419 -6.06 -7.04 34.41
C GLU A 419 -4.80 -6.37 33.85
N MET A 420 -4.97 -5.22 33.17
CA MET A 420 -3.83 -4.44 32.69
C MET A 420 -3.20 -3.54 33.76
N GLY A 421 -3.77 -3.50 34.97
CA GLY A 421 -3.31 -2.63 36.06
C GLY A 421 -3.69 -1.15 35.92
N GLU A 422 -4.62 -0.82 35.01
CA GLU A 422 -5.12 0.54 34.77
C GLU A 422 -6.20 0.90 35.81
N PHE A 423 -5.85 0.84 37.11
CA PHE A 423 -6.81 0.90 38.21
C PHE A 423 -7.60 2.22 38.30
N ASP A 424 -6.99 3.35 37.94
CA ASP A 424 -7.65 4.66 37.96
C ASP A 424 -8.76 4.75 36.90
N GLU A 425 -8.50 4.24 35.69
CA GLU A 425 -9.50 4.16 34.63
C GLU A 425 -10.57 3.11 34.97
N ALA A 426 -10.19 1.97 35.54
CA ALA A 426 -11.12 0.97 36.04
C ALA A 426 -12.10 1.59 37.08
N ALA A 427 -11.62 2.41 38.02
CA ALA A 427 -12.47 3.08 39.01
C ALA A 427 -13.45 4.10 38.39
N LYS A 428 -13.08 4.75 37.27
CA LYS A 428 -14.01 5.59 36.50
C LYS A 428 -15.07 4.76 35.80
N LYS A 429 -14.67 3.62 35.22
CA LYS A 429 -15.59 2.71 34.53
C LYS A 429 -16.53 1.96 35.46
N LEU A 430 -16.09 1.66 36.68
CA LEU A 430 -16.97 1.09 37.71
C LEU A 430 -18.17 1.99 37.98
N ARG A 431 -17.97 3.31 38.10
CA ARG A 431 -19.07 4.28 38.26
C ARG A 431 -20.02 4.30 37.06
N LEU A 432 -19.49 4.21 35.84
CA LEU A 432 -20.31 4.11 34.63
C LEU A 432 -21.18 2.85 34.64
N VAL A 433 -20.63 1.71 35.08
CA VAL A 433 -21.40 0.46 35.22
C VAL A 433 -22.50 0.61 36.27
N GLU A 434 -22.21 1.26 37.40
CA GLU A 434 -23.22 1.57 38.43
C GLU A 434 -24.33 2.49 37.91
N ASP A 435 -23.99 3.48 37.07
CA ASP A 435 -24.98 4.36 36.44
C ASP A 435 -25.87 3.60 35.44
N LEU A 436 -25.32 2.60 34.73
CA LEU A 436 -26.05 1.78 33.75
C LEU A 436 -26.94 0.72 34.40
N LEU A 437 -26.46 0.03 35.44
CA LEU A 437 -27.19 -1.04 36.12
C LEU A 437 -28.05 -0.55 37.28
N GLY A 438 -27.73 0.62 37.84
CA GLY A 438 -28.29 1.09 39.09
C GLY A 438 -27.63 0.48 40.34
N PRO A 439 -28.17 0.75 41.53
CA PRO A 439 -27.62 0.23 42.79
C PRO A 439 -27.75 -1.30 42.86
N LEU A 440 -26.84 -1.93 43.61
CA LEU A 440 -26.90 -3.37 43.87
C LEU A 440 -28.26 -3.73 44.53
N PRO A 441 -28.94 -4.77 44.04
CA PRO A 441 -30.27 -5.14 44.50
C PRO A 441 -30.23 -5.67 45.94
N GLN A 442 -31.27 -5.36 46.72
CA GLN A 442 -31.46 -5.90 48.08
C GLN A 442 -32.23 -7.22 48.07
N ASP A 443 -33.07 -7.43 47.06
CA ASP A 443 -33.82 -8.66 46.83
C ASP A 443 -33.35 -9.30 45.53
N ILE A 444 -32.93 -10.55 45.60
CA ILE A 444 -32.32 -11.29 44.48
C ILE A 444 -33.39 -12.11 43.74
N ASP A 445 -34.52 -12.42 44.38
CA ASP A 445 -35.52 -13.35 43.86
C ASP A 445 -36.34 -12.78 42.69
N GLU A 446 -36.29 -11.47 42.45
CA GLU A 446 -37.00 -10.77 41.37
C GLU A 446 -36.14 -10.52 40.11
N LEU A 447 -34.86 -10.89 40.12
CA LEU A 447 -33.94 -10.65 38.99
C LEU A 447 -34.04 -11.75 37.94
N ASP A 448 -34.02 -11.36 36.66
CA ASP A 448 -33.75 -12.33 35.60
C ASP A 448 -32.29 -12.81 35.67
N ALA A 449 -32.03 -13.98 35.07
CA ALA A 449 -30.73 -14.65 35.17
C ALA A 449 -29.58 -13.80 34.59
N GLU A 450 -29.82 -13.00 33.57
CA GLU A 450 -28.80 -12.19 32.91
C GLU A 450 -28.44 -10.99 33.77
N THR A 451 -29.44 -10.27 34.27
CA THR A 451 -29.26 -9.14 35.17
C THR A 451 -28.60 -9.55 36.50
N ALA A 452 -28.95 -10.72 37.03
CA ALA A 452 -28.28 -11.29 38.21
C ALA A 452 -26.78 -11.49 37.98
N VAL A 453 -26.39 -12.00 36.80
CA VAL A 453 -24.97 -12.12 36.42
C VAL A 453 -24.28 -10.77 36.40
N TYR A 454 -24.88 -9.74 35.78
CA TYR A 454 -24.28 -8.41 35.72
C TYR A 454 -24.06 -7.80 37.11
N PHE A 455 -25.05 -7.87 37.99
CA PHE A 455 -24.89 -7.43 39.38
C PHE A 455 -23.86 -8.27 40.14
N GLY A 456 -23.80 -9.58 39.87
CA GLY A 456 -22.81 -10.48 40.44
C GLY A 456 -21.38 -10.07 40.08
N ILE A 457 -21.12 -9.73 38.82
CA ILE A 457 -19.81 -9.24 38.35
C ILE A 457 -19.52 -7.84 38.93
N LEU A 458 -20.51 -6.94 38.93
CA LEU A 458 -20.37 -5.61 39.55
C LEU A 458 -19.96 -5.72 41.03
N ALA A 459 -20.60 -6.62 41.77
CA ALA A 459 -20.27 -6.86 43.17
C ALA A 459 -18.83 -7.36 43.35
N VAL A 460 -18.30 -8.22 42.47
CA VAL A 460 -16.87 -8.60 42.50
C VAL A 460 -15.99 -7.35 42.46
N PHE A 461 -16.20 -6.47 41.50
CA PHE A 461 -15.33 -5.31 41.31
C PHE A 461 -15.47 -4.26 42.41
N LYS A 462 -16.67 -4.07 42.99
CA LYS A 462 -16.84 -3.23 44.18
C LYS A 462 -16.08 -3.80 45.38
N GLY A 463 -16.14 -5.12 45.58
CA GLY A 463 -15.35 -5.82 46.59
C GLY A 463 -13.85 -5.65 46.36
N VAL A 464 -13.37 -5.87 45.14
CA VAL A 464 -11.96 -5.70 44.77
C VAL A 464 -11.48 -4.26 44.99
N GLN A 465 -12.25 -3.26 44.60
CA GLN A 465 -11.91 -1.84 44.85
C GLN A 465 -11.73 -1.55 46.34
N LYS A 466 -12.65 -2.06 47.19
CA LYS A 466 -12.57 -1.90 48.65
C LYS A 466 -11.39 -2.66 49.25
N ALA A 467 -11.15 -3.89 48.80
CA ALA A 467 -10.03 -4.70 49.25
C ALA A 467 -8.67 -4.06 48.91
N SER A 468 -8.54 -3.50 47.70
CA SER A 468 -7.33 -2.77 47.26
C SER A 468 -7.07 -1.50 48.07
N ALA A 469 -8.12 -0.90 48.64
CA ALA A 469 -8.00 0.22 49.59
C ALA A 469 -7.76 -0.23 51.04
N PHE A 470 -7.45 -1.52 51.27
CA PHE A 470 -7.30 -2.15 52.59
C PHE A 470 -8.58 -2.10 53.47
N ALA A 471 -9.73 -1.74 52.91
CA ALA A 471 -11.03 -1.80 53.58
C ALA A 471 -11.64 -3.21 53.49
N VAL A 472 -10.89 -4.22 53.91
CA VAL A 472 -11.22 -5.65 53.68
C VAL A 472 -12.55 -6.07 54.34
N ASN A 473 -12.91 -5.49 55.48
CA ASN A 473 -14.20 -5.76 56.14
C ASN A 473 -15.39 -5.20 55.35
N GLU A 474 -15.21 -4.08 54.65
CA GLU A 474 -16.24 -3.51 53.76
C GLU A 474 -16.32 -4.27 52.43
N ALA A 475 -15.27 -5.00 52.06
CA ALA A 475 -15.21 -5.78 50.82
C ALA A 475 -15.97 -7.12 50.90
N LEU A 476 -15.92 -7.79 52.06
CA LEU A 476 -16.50 -9.13 52.26
C LEU A 476 -17.98 -9.26 51.86
N PRO A 477 -18.89 -8.33 52.22
CA PRO A 477 -20.30 -8.42 51.84
C PRO A 477 -20.51 -8.47 50.32
N TYR A 478 -19.70 -7.72 49.56
CA TYR A 478 -19.78 -7.71 48.11
C TYR A 478 -19.37 -9.04 47.49
N PHE A 479 -18.36 -9.73 48.03
CA PHE A 479 -17.97 -11.05 47.54
C PHE A 479 -19.01 -12.12 47.87
N SER A 480 -19.62 -12.08 49.05
CA SER A 480 -20.73 -12.98 49.40
C SER A 480 -21.92 -12.78 48.45
N GLN A 481 -22.35 -11.53 48.26
CA GLN A 481 -23.45 -11.18 47.35
C GLN A 481 -23.14 -11.58 45.91
N SER A 482 -21.90 -11.40 45.45
CA SER A 482 -21.47 -11.86 44.13
C SER A 482 -21.61 -13.37 43.95
N LEU A 483 -21.22 -14.16 44.96
CA LEU A 483 -21.30 -15.62 44.90
C LEU A 483 -22.72 -16.17 45.00
N GLU A 484 -23.66 -15.39 45.54
CA GLU A 484 -25.09 -15.68 45.51
C GLU A 484 -25.68 -15.39 44.13
N LEU A 485 -25.29 -14.27 43.51
CA LEU A 485 -25.80 -13.81 42.21
C LEU A 485 -25.24 -14.58 41.00
N LEU A 486 -23.97 -15.03 41.06
CA LEU A 486 -23.31 -15.68 39.93
C LEU A 486 -23.67 -17.18 39.83
N PRO A 487 -24.22 -17.67 38.70
CA PRO A 487 -24.44 -19.10 38.45
C PRO A 487 -23.15 -19.92 38.55
N LYS A 488 -23.25 -21.17 38.99
CA LYS A 488 -22.09 -22.05 39.23
C LYS A 488 -21.27 -22.32 37.97
N GLU A 489 -21.90 -22.22 36.81
CA GLU A 489 -21.34 -22.43 35.49
C GLU A 489 -20.38 -21.29 35.09
N LEU A 490 -20.54 -20.09 35.67
CA LEU A 490 -19.63 -18.95 35.47
C LEU A 490 -18.39 -19.08 36.35
N ILE A 491 -17.63 -20.15 36.14
CA ILE A 491 -16.45 -20.54 36.92
C ILE A 491 -15.43 -19.39 36.99
N PHE A 492 -15.23 -18.69 35.87
CA PHE A 492 -14.27 -17.59 35.78
C PHE A 492 -14.53 -16.48 36.80
N TRP A 493 -15.73 -15.89 36.78
CA TRP A 493 -16.11 -14.79 37.68
C TRP A 493 -16.20 -15.25 39.14
N ARG A 494 -16.69 -16.46 39.37
CA ARG A 494 -16.75 -17.06 40.71
C ARG A 494 -15.37 -17.32 41.29
N ALA A 495 -14.41 -17.76 40.48
CA ALA A 495 -13.03 -17.96 40.91
C ALA A 495 -12.38 -16.63 41.32
N LEU A 496 -12.62 -15.56 40.56
CA LEU A 496 -12.16 -14.21 40.91
C LEU A 496 -12.76 -13.74 42.25
N ALA A 497 -14.07 -13.91 42.45
CA ALA A 497 -14.75 -13.58 43.69
C ALA A 497 -14.22 -14.39 44.89
N LEU A 498 -14.08 -15.71 44.75
CA LEU A 498 -13.55 -16.59 45.80
C LEU A 498 -12.10 -16.27 46.15
N GLY A 499 -11.25 -16.01 45.15
CA GLY A 499 -9.85 -15.65 45.36
C GLY A 499 -9.71 -14.34 46.13
N ALA A 500 -10.46 -13.31 45.73
CA ALA A 500 -10.47 -12.02 46.41
C ALA A 500 -11.08 -12.11 47.83
N ASN A 501 -12.11 -12.94 48.02
CA ASN A 501 -12.68 -13.23 49.33
C ASN A 501 -11.65 -13.91 50.26
N GLY A 502 -10.97 -14.95 49.77
CA GLY A 502 -9.91 -15.64 50.51
C GLY A 502 -8.75 -14.72 50.89
N PHE A 503 -8.38 -13.79 50.00
CA PHE A 503 -7.40 -12.74 50.31
C PHE A 503 -7.85 -11.88 51.49
N CYS A 504 -9.11 -11.42 51.51
CA CYS A 504 -9.65 -10.61 52.60
C CYS A 504 -9.69 -11.36 53.93
N HIS A 505 -10.12 -12.63 53.93
CA HIS A 505 -10.10 -13.48 55.14
C HIS A 505 -8.69 -13.66 55.69
N ARG A 506 -7.71 -13.92 54.82
CA ARG A 506 -6.30 -14.03 55.22
C ARG A 506 -5.76 -12.74 55.85
N VAL A 507 -6.08 -11.57 55.29
CA VAL A 507 -5.69 -10.26 55.85
C VAL A 507 -6.33 -10.04 57.22
N ASN A 508 -7.56 -10.51 57.41
CA ASN A 508 -8.26 -10.48 58.70
C ASN A 508 -7.78 -11.55 59.71
N GLY A 509 -6.81 -12.40 59.34
CA GLY A 509 -6.29 -13.46 60.22
C GLY A 509 -7.20 -14.68 60.36
N ASN A 510 -8.20 -14.83 59.47
CA ASN A 510 -9.07 -15.99 59.38
C ASN A 510 -8.47 -16.99 58.37
N TYR A 511 -7.65 -17.92 58.84
CA TYR A 511 -6.94 -18.92 58.03
C TYR A 511 -7.78 -20.17 57.74
#